data_AF-X0XK50-F1
#
_entry.id   AF-X0XK50-F1
#
_cell.length_a   1.000
_cell.length_b   1.000
_cell.length_c   1.000
_cell.angle_alpha   90.00
_cell.angle_beta   90.00
_cell.angle_gamma   90.00
#
_symmetry.space_group_name_H-M   'P 1'
#
loop_
_entity.id
_entity.type
_entity.pdbx_description
1 polymer ?
#
loop_
_entity_poly.entity_id
_entity_poly.type
_entity_poly.pdbx_seq_one_letter_code
_entity_poly.pdbx_strand_id
1 'polypeptide(L)'
;IVLMLTLSGRATAAAARLELVRNGASDYCIVIANDTRPVVSNAAGVLQEHLQKVTGVTLPIETLGGGAELPAKAILVGEGPLVKKAGVDLSAEKLKYDGFVVRLAGDRLVLTGALERGPLYAVIDFLEREVGCRWFSKQRVIIPQKKDLSVRVASRREEPAFEIRMPWGIDMWFAASRVTYTAPQWGKNPFRSDGNAHTFFMDAPAAVHFKDHPNWYSYHNNGVWFHKTGQLNYHNPDLIKHVRCKKLDAFK
;
A
#
# COMPACT_ATOMS: atom_id res chain seq x y z
N ILE A 1 -50.69 13.16 -19.79
CA ILE A 1 -49.26 12.76 -19.79
C ILE A 1 -49.01 11.93 -18.54
N VAL A 2 -48.96 10.61 -18.67
CA VAL A 2 -48.71 9.70 -17.54
C VAL A 2 -47.20 9.54 -17.41
N LEU A 3 -46.63 10.05 -16.32
CA LEU A 3 -45.21 9.97 -16.04
C LEU A 3 -44.90 8.58 -15.45
N MET A 4 -44.40 7.65 -16.28
CA MET A 4 -43.85 6.39 -15.81
C MET A 4 -42.50 6.66 -15.12
N LEU A 5 -42.48 6.56 -13.79
CA LEU A 5 -41.24 6.43 -13.03
C LEU A 5 -40.67 5.03 -13.26
N THR A 6 -39.63 4.93 -14.07
CA THR A 6 -38.79 3.73 -14.13
C THR A 6 -37.87 3.71 -12.91
N LEU A 7 -38.25 2.93 -11.89
CA LEU A 7 -37.29 2.55 -10.84
C LEU A 7 -36.22 1.66 -11.49
N SER A 8 -35.09 2.26 -11.83
CA SER A 8 -33.89 1.51 -12.20
C SER A 8 -33.33 0.85 -10.95
N GLY A 9 -33.82 -0.35 -10.63
CA GLY A 9 -33.27 -1.18 -9.58
C GLY A 9 -31.81 -1.48 -9.88
N ARG A 10 -30.89 -0.95 -9.06
CA ARG A 10 -29.49 -1.43 -9.06
C ARG A 10 -29.52 -2.88 -8.60
N ALA A 11 -29.27 -3.81 -9.51
CA ALA A 11 -28.95 -5.19 -9.14
C ALA A 11 -27.70 -5.16 -8.28
N THR A 12 -27.86 -5.28 -6.96
CA THR A 12 -26.75 -5.61 -6.07
C THR A 12 -26.31 -7.02 -6.44
N ALA A 13 -25.15 -7.14 -7.10
CA ALA A 13 -24.53 -8.44 -7.32
C ALA A 13 -24.48 -9.19 -5.98
N ALA A 14 -25.15 -10.34 -5.90
CA ALA A 14 -25.20 -11.12 -4.69
C ALA A 14 -23.76 -11.48 -4.27
N ALA A 15 -23.38 -11.10 -3.04
CA ALA A 15 -22.08 -11.46 -2.50
C ALA A 15 -21.97 -12.98 -2.44
N ALA A 16 -21.04 -13.56 -3.21
CA ALA A 16 -20.80 -15.00 -3.20
C ALA A 16 -20.00 -15.39 -1.96
N ARG A 17 -20.31 -16.58 -1.43
CA ARG A 17 -19.71 -17.12 -0.20
C ARG A 17 -18.53 -18.01 -0.57
N LEU A 18 -17.34 -17.66 -0.09
CA LEU A 18 -16.19 -18.55 -0.11
C LEU A 18 -16.05 -19.21 1.26
N GLU A 19 -15.91 -20.52 1.27
CA GLU A 19 -15.53 -21.28 2.45
C GLU A 19 -14.03 -21.55 2.39
N LEU A 20 -13.25 -20.68 3.04
CA LEU A 20 -11.79 -20.70 2.98
C LEU A 20 -11.21 -21.77 3.91
N VAL A 21 -11.80 -21.93 5.10
CA VAL A 21 -11.40 -22.96 6.06
C VAL A 21 -12.65 -23.61 6.62
N ARG A 22 -12.64 -24.95 6.66
CA ARG A 22 -13.67 -25.75 7.32
C ARG A 22 -13.02 -26.95 8.01
N ASN A 23 -13.46 -27.26 9.24
CA ASN A 23 -13.03 -28.43 10.00
C ASN A 23 -11.50 -28.52 10.16
N GLY A 24 -10.83 -27.36 10.31
CA GLY A 24 -9.37 -27.30 10.46
C GLY A 24 -8.56 -27.58 9.20
N ALA A 25 -9.18 -27.56 8.01
CA ALA A 25 -8.53 -27.76 6.72
C ALA A 25 -8.98 -26.73 5.67
N SER A 26 -8.20 -26.58 4.61
CA SER A 26 -8.45 -25.68 3.49
C SER A 26 -7.94 -26.30 2.19
N ASP A 27 -8.77 -26.26 1.15
CA ASP A 27 -8.36 -26.58 -0.24
C ASP A 27 -7.79 -25.36 -0.98
N TYR A 28 -7.80 -24.18 -0.34
CA TYR A 28 -7.27 -22.95 -0.92
C TYR A 28 -5.75 -22.85 -0.74
N CYS A 29 -5.09 -22.37 -1.79
CA CYS A 29 -3.74 -21.83 -1.74
C CYS A 29 -3.74 -20.32 -2.03
N ILE A 30 -2.67 -19.64 -1.64
CA ILE A 30 -2.39 -18.25 -2.02
C ILE A 30 -1.46 -18.30 -3.22
N VAL A 31 -1.85 -17.73 -4.35
CA VAL A 31 -1.09 -17.79 -5.61
C VAL A 31 -0.45 -16.43 -5.91
N ILE A 32 0.85 -16.45 -6.18
CA ILE A 32 1.63 -15.32 -6.70
C ILE A 32 2.41 -15.73 -7.95
N ALA A 33 2.84 -14.77 -8.76
CA ALA A 33 3.68 -15.05 -9.94
C ALA A 33 5.16 -15.28 -9.56
N ASN A 34 5.89 -16.11 -10.32
CA ASN A 34 7.32 -16.39 -10.13
C ASN A 34 8.20 -15.14 -10.02
N ASP A 35 7.99 -14.19 -10.92
CA ASP A 35 8.81 -12.97 -11.00
C ASP A 35 8.07 -11.77 -10.41
N THR A 36 7.36 -11.98 -9.29
CA THR A 36 6.60 -10.93 -8.64
C THR A 36 7.49 -9.97 -7.86
N ARG A 37 6.97 -8.77 -7.60
CA ARG A 37 7.69 -7.72 -6.87
C ARG A 37 7.70 -8.04 -5.36
N PRO A 38 8.70 -7.59 -4.59
CA PRO A 38 8.79 -7.85 -3.16
C PRO A 38 7.51 -7.51 -2.38
N VAL A 39 6.84 -6.40 -2.74
CA VAL A 39 5.58 -5.99 -2.12
C VAL A 39 4.45 -7.02 -2.26
N VAL A 40 4.40 -7.75 -3.38
CA VAL A 40 3.39 -8.78 -3.63
C VAL A 40 3.69 -10.01 -2.77
N SER A 41 4.95 -10.47 -2.75
CA SER A 41 5.37 -11.58 -1.88
C SER A 41 5.12 -11.26 -0.41
N ASN A 42 5.40 -10.03 0.01
CA ASN A 42 5.12 -9.57 1.37
C ASN A 42 3.62 -9.49 1.65
N ALA A 43 2.80 -9.03 0.71
CA ALA A 43 1.35 -9.01 0.85
C ALA A 43 0.76 -10.44 0.98
N ALA A 44 1.26 -11.40 0.19
CA ALA A 44 0.89 -12.80 0.32
C ALA A 44 1.28 -13.37 1.69
N GLY A 45 2.47 -13.02 2.20
CA GLY A 45 2.91 -13.38 3.55
C GLY A 45 2.00 -12.80 4.64
N VAL A 46 1.64 -11.51 4.54
CA VAL A 46 0.69 -10.86 5.46
C VAL A 46 -0.66 -11.58 5.44
N LEU A 47 -1.17 -11.92 4.25
CA LEU A 47 -2.42 -12.67 4.11
C LEU A 47 -2.34 -14.03 4.80
N GLN A 48 -1.31 -14.83 4.49
CA GLN A 48 -1.09 -16.15 5.07
C GLN A 48 -1.01 -16.10 6.60
N GLU A 49 -0.18 -15.21 7.13
CA GLU A 49 0.01 -15.05 8.57
C GLU A 49 -1.29 -14.70 9.29
N HIS A 50 -2.08 -13.76 8.74
CA HIS A 50 -3.33 -13.36 9.38
C HIS A 50 -4.39 -14.45 9.28
N LEU A 51 -4.49 -15.16 8.15
CA LEU A 51 -5.42 -16.29 8.01
C LEU A 51 -5.05 -17.43 8.97
N GLN A 52 -3.76 -17.73 9.14
CA GLN A 52 -3.28 -18.71 10.12
C GLN A 52 -3.61 -18.27 11.54
N LYS A 53 -3.36 -17.01 11.91
CA LYS A 53 -3.71 -16.49 13.24
C LYS A 53 -5.21 -16.52 13.52
N VAL A 54 -6.04 -16.34 12.49
CA VAL A 54 -7.50 -16.35 12.63
C VAL A 54 -8.05 -17.77 12.76
N THR A 55 -7.52 -18.71 11.98
CA THR A 55 -8.14 -20.03 11.80
C THR A 55 -7.35 -21.20 12.38
N GLY A 56 -6.06 -21.01 12.65
CA GLY A 56 -5.10 -22.06 12.97
C GLY A 56 -4.57 -22.81 11.74
N VAL A 57 -5.09 -22.53 10.54
CA VAL A 57 -4.73 -23.24 9.30
C VAL A 57 -3.84 -22.37 8.41
N THR A 58 -2.69 -22.91 8.01
CA THR A 58 -1.80 -22.26 7.05
C THR A 58 -2.22 -22.62 5.62
N LEU A 59 -2.63 -21.62 4.85
CA LEU A 59 -2.81 -21.79 3.40
C LEU A 59 -1.44 -21.68 2.73
N PRO A 60 -1.01 -22.66 1.91
CA PRO A 60 0.29 -22.60 1.26
C PRO A 60 0.37 -21.42 0.29
N ILE A 61 1.54 -20.80 0.19
CA ILE A 61 1.84 -19.83 -0.88
C ILE A 61 2.46 -20.62 -2.03
N GLU A 62 1.81 -20.57 -3.18
CA GLU A 62 2.25 -21.19 -4.43
C GLU A 62 2.71 -20.13 -5.41
N THR A 63 3.87 -20.38 -6.00
CA THR A 63 4.47 -19.48 -6.99
C THR A 63 4.34 -20.12 -8.36
N LEU A 64 3.65 -19.45 -9.28
CA LEU A 64 3.34 -19.98 -10.62
C LEU A 64 3.90 -19.10 -11.74
N GLY A 65 4.29 -19.72 -12.85
CA GLY A 65 4.63 -19.00 -14.08
C GLY A 65 3.38 -18.43 -14.75
N GLY A 66 3.51 -17.34 -15.51
CA GLY A 66 2.35 -16.61 -16.09
C GLY A 66 1.45 -17.43 -17.03
N GLY A 67 1.95 -18.52 -17.61
CA GLY A 67 1.19 -19.45 -18.46
C GLY A 67 0.59 -20.64 -17.72
N ALA A 68 0.83 -20.79 -16.42
CA ALA A 68 0.37 -21.95 -15.65
C ALA A 68 -1.16 -22.02 -15.57
N GLU A 69 -1.68 -23.23 -15.32
CA GLU A 69 -3.08 -23.40 -14.95
C GLU A 69 -3.34 -22.90 -13.52
N LEU A 70 -4.47 -22.24 -13.33
CA LEU A 70 -4.86 -21.72 -12.03
C LEU A 70 -5.60 -22.80 -11.24
N PRO A 71 -5.25 -23.06 -9.97
CA PRO A 71 -6.02 -23.92 -9.10
C PRO A 71 -7.48 -23.48 -9.05
N ALA A 72 -8.42 -24.42 -8.89
CA ALA A 72 -9.85 -24.11 -8.87
C ALA A 72 -10.22 -23.20 -7.69
N LYS A 73 -9.62 -23.46 -6.52
CA LYS A 73 -9.75 -22.68 -5.29
C LYS A 73 -8.42 -22.01 -4.99
N ALA A 74 -8.34 -20.70 -5.20
CA ALA A 74 -7.12 -19.94 -5.00
C ALA A 74 -7.42 -18.50 -4.56
N ILE A 75 -6.51 -17.93 -3.78
CA ILE A 75 -6.45 -16.50 -3.53
C ILE A 75 -5.28 -15.93 -4.32
N LEU A 76 -5.56 -15.27 -5.43
CA LEU A 76 -4.53 -14.63 -6.27
C LEU A 76 -4.15 -13.28 -5.68
N VAL A 77 -2.86 -13.06 -5.47
CA VAL A 77 -2.32 -11.78 -4.97
C VAL A 77 -1.32 -11.20 -5.99
N GLY A 78 -1.45 -9.91 -6.29
CA GLY A 78 -0.54 -9.21 -7.19
C GLY A 78 -1.18 -8.86 -8.53
N GLU A 79 -0.39 -8.93 -9.61
CA GLU A 79 -0.76 -8.48 -10.95
C GLU A 79 -0.21 -9.42 -12.03
N GLY A 80 -0.63 -9.20 -13.28
CA GLY A 80 -0.04 -9.86 -14.45
C GLY A 80 -0.88 -11.00 -15.03
N PRO A 81 -0.26 -11.92 -15.80
CA PRO A 81 -0.97 -12.92 -16.61
C PRO A 81 -1.91 -13.82 -15.82
N LEU A 82 -1.52 -14.24 -14.61
CA LEU A 82 -2.35 -15.07 -13.73
C LEU A 82 -3.65 -14.36 -13.32
N VAL A 83 -3.55 -13.09 -12.93
CA VAL A 83 -4.71 -12.26 -12.56
C VAL A 83 -5.61 -12.00 -13.77
N LYS A 84 -5.02 -11.77 -14.95
CA LYS A 84 -5.76 -11.63 -16.21
C LYS A 84 -6.47 -12.92 -16.61
N LYS A 85 -5.84 -14.08 -16.42
CA LYS A 85 -6.44 -15.42 -16.65
C LYS A 85 -7.59 -15.69 -15.69
N ALA A 86 -7.55 -15.13 -14.47
CA ALA A 86 -8.66 -15.14 -13.53
C ALA A 86 -9.79 -14.13 -13.88
N GLY A 87 -9.68 -13.39 -15.00
CA GLY A 87 -10.73 -12.48 -15.48
C GLY A 87 -10.63 -11.05 -14.96
N VAL A 88 -9.48 -10.63 -14.41
CA VAL A 88 -9.23 -9.24 -14.00
C VAL A 88 -8.08 -8.67 -14.80
N ASP A 89 -8.37 -7.70 -15.68
CA ASP A 89 -7.34 -6.99 -16.45
C ASP A 89 -7.09 -5.60 -15.88
N LEU A 90 -6.03 -5.45 -15.08
CA LEU A 90 -5.65 -4.15 -14.48
C LEU A 90 -5.41 -3.04 -15.52
N SER A 91 -4.97 -3.38 -16.73
CA SER A 91 -4.76 -2.37 -17.78
C SER A 91 -6.08 -1.75 -18.24
N ALA A 92 -7.17 -2.53 -18.21
CA ALA A 92 -8.52 -2.06 -18.45
C ALA A 92 -9.10 -1.31 -17.23
N GLU A 93 -8.71 -1.68 -16.01
CA GLU A 93 -9.18 -1.04 -14.76
C GLU A 93 -8.66 0.40 -14.60
N LYS A 94 -7.52 0.76 -15.21
CA LYS A 94 -6.91 2.11 -15.17
C LYS A 94 -6.85 2.71 -13.75
N LEU A 95 -6.41 1.90 -12.80
CA LEU A 95 -6.34 2.29 -11.39
C LEU A 95 -5.34 3.43 -11.18
N LYS A 96 -5.76 4.45 -10.44
CA LYS A 96 -4.91 5.56 -10.01
C LYS A 96 -4.14 5.20 -8.74
N TYR A 97 -2.90 5.70 -8.66
CA TYR A 97 -2.09 5.68 -7.44
C TYR A 97 -1.95 4.26 -6.85
N ASP A 98 -2.30 4.07 -5.57
CA ASP A 98 -2.34 2.76 -4.91
C ASP A 98 -3.75 2.13 -4.93
N GLY A 99 -4.55 2.44 -5.95
CA GLY A 99 -5.87 1.86 -6.12
C GLY A 99 -5.82 0.33 -6.23
N PHE A 100 -6.88 -0.34 -5.82
CA PHE A 100 -6.94 -1.79 -5.78
C PHE A 100 -8.32 -2.34 -6.13
N VAL A 101 -8.36 -3.64 -6.40
CA VAL A 101 -9.56 -4.41 -6.75
C VAL A 101 -9.58 -5.68 -5.90
N VAL A 102 -10.73 -5.95 -5.31
CA VAL A 102 -11.09 -7.24 -4.71
C VAL A 102 -12.20 -7.82 -5.57
N ARG A 103 -11.99 -8.99 -6.16
CA ARG A 103 -12.98 -9.61 -7.06
C ARG A 103 -13.08 -11.11 -6.85
N LEU A 104 -14.29 -11.64 -7.00
CA LEU A 104 -14.51 -13.07 -7.15
C LEU A 104 -14.56 -13.47 -8.62
N ALA A 105 -13.90 -14.57 -8.96
CA ALA A 105 -13.92 -15.21 -10.26
C ALA A 105 -14.18 -16.71 -10.08
N GLY A 106 -15.45 -17.09 -9.98
CA GLY A 106 -15.85 -18.41 -9.47
C GLY A 106 -15.43 -18.55 -8.01
N ASP A 107 -14.75 -19.66 -7.68
CA ASP A 107 -14.18 -19.93 -6.35
C ASP A 107 -12.78 -19.32 -6.15
N ARG A 108 -12.37 -18.42 -7.04
CA ARG A 108 -11.10 -17.69 -6.90
C ARG A 108 -11.34 -16.30 -6.35
N LEU A 109 -10.59 -15.95 -5.31
CA LEU A 109 -10.51 -14.59 -4.80
C LEU A 109 -9.30 -13.90 -5.45
N VAL A 110 -9.54 -12.75 -6.07
CA VAL A 110 -8.49 -11.95 -6.71
C VAL A 110 -8.29 -10.68 -5.90
N LEU A 111 -7.09 -10.52 -5.35
CA LEU A 111 -6.63 -9.37 -4.56
C LEU A 111 -5.50 -8.68 -5.35
N THR A 112 -5.87 -7.66 -6.11
CA THR A 112 -4.98 -7.04 -7.10
C THR A 112 -5.04 -5.52 -7.02
N GLY A 113 -4.09 -4.81 -7.63
CA GLY A 113 -4.14 -3.35 -7.66
C GLY A 113 -3.03 -2.71 -8.46
N ALA A 114 -3.09 -1.39 -8.51
CA ALA A 114 -2.08 -0.55 -9.14
C ALA A 114 -0.69 -0.79 -8.54
N LEU A 115 0.31 -0.49 -9.35
CA LEU A 115 1.71 -0.68 -9.00
C LEU A 115 2.07 0.05 -7.70
N GLU A 116 3.08 -0.48 -7.04
CA GLU A 116 3.52 -0.16 -5.67
C GLU A 116 2.70 -0.85 -4.57
N ARG A 117 1.62 -0.25 -4.06
CA ARG A 117 0.93 -0.73 -2.83
C ARG A 117 -0.43 -1.39 -3.04
N GLY A 118 -0.99 -1.34 -4.25
CA GLY A 118 -2.36 -1.80 -4.53
C GLY A 118 -2.65 -3.23 -4.04
N PRO A 119 -1.83 -4.25 -4.39
CA PRO A 119 -2.03 -5.62 -3.90
C PRO A 119 -2.03 -5.77 -2.38
N LEU A 120 -1.14 -5.05 -1.69
CA LEU A 120 -1.09 -5.03 -0.22
C LEU A 120 -2.40 -4.45 0.35
N TYR A 121 -2.90 -3.37 -0.23
CA TYR A 121 -4.15 -2.76 0.24
C TYR A 121 -5.38 -3.61 -0.05
N ALA A 122 -5.41 -4.35 -1.16
CA ALA A 122 -6.44 -5.36 -1.40
C ALA A 122 -6.44 -6.44 -0.30
N VAL A 123 -5.26 -6.92 0.10
CA VAL A 123 -5.11 -7.89 1.20
C VAL A 123 -5.58 -7.32 2.53
N ILE A 124 -5.12 -6.13 2.89
CA ILE A 124 -5.52 -5.45 4.13
C ILE A 124 -7.04 -5.23 4.16
N ASP A 125 -7.59 -4.75 3.06
CA ASP A 125 -9.02 -4.46 2.95
C ASP A 125 -9.87 -5.74 3.05
N PHE A 126 -9.43 -6.85 2.45
CA PHE A 126 -10.08 -8.15 2.59
C PHE A 126 -10.04 -8.67 4.03
N LEU A 127 -8.86 -8.62 4.66
CA LEU A 127 -8.70 -9.02 6.06
C LEU A 127 -9.57 -8.17 7.00
N GLU A 128 -9.71 -6.88 6.72
CA GLU A 128 -10.54 -5.97 7.49
C GLU A 128 -12.03 -6.28 7.30
N ARG A 129 -12.53 -6.23 6.08
CA ARG A 129 -13.98 -6.22 5.82
C ARG A 129 -14.61 -7.60 5.92
N GLU A 130 -13.92 -8.63 5.42
CA GLU A 130 -14.47 -9.98 5.37
C GLU A 130 -13.97 -10.88 6.50
N VAL A 131 -12.69 -10.80 6.85
CA VAL A 131 -12.12 -11.66 7.90
C VAL A 131 -12.39 -11.08 9.29
N GLY A 132 -12.40 -9.75 9.44
CA GLY A 132 -12.72 -9.05 10.67
C GLY A 132 -11.50 -8.59 11.47
N CYS A 133 -10.31 -8.58 10.87
CA CYS A 133 -9.12 -7.99 11.48
C CYS A 133 -9.29 -6.48 11.67
N ARG A 134 -8.74 -5.92 12.75
CA ARG A 134 -8.74 -4.46 12.99
C ARG A 134 -7.37 -4.03 13.48
N TRP A 135 -6.84 -2.94 12.93
CA TRP A 135 -5.59 -2.34 13.38
C TRP A 135 -5.90 -0.92 13.88
N PHE A 136 -5.67 -0.67 15.17
CA PHE A 136 -5.89 0.65 15.78
C PHE A 136 -4.57 1.35 16.12
N SER A 137 -3.55 0.57 16.50
CA SER A 137 -2.19 1.07 16.75
C SER A 137 -1.19 -0.09 16.68
N LYS A 138 0.11 0.22 16.81
CA LYS A 138 1.18 -0.80 16.95
C LYS A 138 0.87 -1.85 18.03
N GLN A 139 0.29 -1.40 19.13
CA GLN A 139 0.05 -2.22 20.33
C GLN A 139 -1.36 -2.79 20.37
N ARG A 140 -2.27 -2.32 19.50
CA ARG A 140 -3.68 -2.67 19.54
C ARG A 140 -4.17 -3.12 18.17
N VAL A 141 -4.14 -4.44 17.98
CA VAL A 141 -4.67 -5.15 16.82
C VAL A 141 -5.69 -6.18 17.32
N ILE A 142 -6.85 -6.25 16.66
CA ILE A 142 -7.83 -7.31 16.89
C ILE A 142 -7.71 -8.32 15.76
N ILE A 143 -7.42 -9.56 16.12
CA ILE A 143 -7.43 -10.70 15.20
C ILE A 143 -8.51 -11.67 15.72
N PRO A 144 -9.63 -11.85 15.01
CA PRO A 144 -10.69 -12.73 15.46
C PRO A 144 -10.23 -14.20 15.46
N GLN A 145 -10.79 -15.02 16.32
CA GLN A 145 -10.56 -16.47 16.33
C GLN A 145 -11.78 -17.16 15.70
N LYS A 146 -11.57 -17.88 14.60
CA LYS A 146 -12.61 -18.53 13.80
C LYS A 146 -12.12 -19.89 13.30
N LYS A 147 -12.54 -21.00 13.94
CA LYS A 147 -12.16 -22.37 13.51
C LYS A 147 -12.57 -22.65 12.05
N ASP A 148 -13.75 -22.17 11.68
CA ASP A 148 -14.25 -22.21 10.30
C ASP A 148 -14.35 -20.77 9.78
N LEU A 149 -13.82 -20.53 8.58
CA LEU A 149 -13.83 -19.22 7.94
C LEU A 149 -14.61 -19.28 6.63
N SER A 150 -15.84 -18.77 6.69
CA SER A 150 -16.64 -18.45 5.52
C SER A 150 -16.73 -16.94 5.35
N VAL A 151 -16.43 -16.43 4.16
CA VAL A 151 -16.50 -15.01 3.83
C VAL A 151 -17.51 -14.77 2.71
N ARG A 152 -18.29 -13.69 2.82
CA ARG A 152 -19.10 -13.19 1.72
C ARG A 152 -18.37 -12.00 1.11
N VAL A 153 -17.85 -12.17 -0.10
CA VAL A 153 -17.05 -11.13 -0.75
C VAL A 153 -17.91 -10.41 -1.76
N ALA A 154 -18.00 -9.08 -1.62
CA ALA A 154 -18.55 -8.21 -2.65
C ALA A 154 -17.39 -7.68 -3.51
N SER A 155 -17.48 -7.89 -4.83
CA SER A 155 -16.51 -7.33 -5.77
C SER A 155 -16.50 -5.81 -5.66
N ARG A 156 -15.31 -5.23 -5.55
CA ARG A 156 -15.11 -3.79 -5.36
C ARG A 156 -13.80 -3.31 -5.93
N ARG A 157 -13.78 -2.01 -6.20
CA ARG A 157 -12.65 -1.24 -6.71
C ARG A 157 -12.54 0.00 -5.83
N GLU A 158 -11.37 0.26 -5.28
CA GLU A 158 -11.11 1.43 -4.45
C GLU A 158 -9.91 2.19 -4.98
N GLU A 159 -10.03 3.52 -5.06
CA GLU A 159 -8.97 4.40 -5.48
C GLU A 159 -8.83 5.52 -4.45
N PRO A 160 -7.61 5.81 -3.99
CA PRO A 160 -7.41 6.94 -3.11
C PRO A 160 -7.63 8.26 -3.86
N ALA A 161 -8.25 9.23 -3.20
CA ALA A 161 -8.46 10.57 -3.77
C ALA A 161 -7.14 11.33 -4.02
N PHE A 162 -6.11 11.01 -3.25
CA PHE A 162 -4.80 11.66 -3.30
C PHE A 162 -3.70 10.65 -3.56
N GLU A 163 -2.74 11.02 -4.42
CA GLU A 163 -1.53 10.23 -4.71
C GLU A 163 -0.71 9.98 -3.45
N ILE A 164 -0.56 11.01 -2.64
CA ILE A 164 0.25 11.04 -1.44
C ILE A 164 -0.70 11.13 -0.24
N ARG A 165 -0.59 10.16 0.66
CA ARG A 165 -1.33 10.07 1.92
C ARG A 165 -0.28 9.84 2.97
N MET A 166 0.10 10.89 3.69
CA MET A 166 1.22 10.82 4.61
C MET A 166 0.82 11.29 6.00
N PRO A 167 0.87 10.41 6.99
CA PRO A 167 0.92 10.77 8.39
C PRO A 167 2.36 10.98 8.87
N TRP A 168 2.54 11.61 10.04
CA TRP A 168 3.85 11.81 10.65
C TRP A 168 4.38 10.50 11.27
N GLY A 169 5.04 9.63 10.48
CA GLY A 169 5.73 8.38 10.93
C GLY A 169 5.84 7.27 9.86
N ILE A 170 6.49 6.12 10.15
CA ILE A 170 6.80 5.02 9.18
C ILE A 170 6.47 3.56 9.58
N ASP A 171 5.65 3.30 10.60
CA ASP A 171 5.45 1.93 11.12
C ASP A 171 4.20 1.23 10.55
N MET A 172 4.18 -0.12 10.54
CA MET A 172 3.24 -1.02 9.86
C MET A 172 1.74 -0.73 10.07
N TRP A 173 1.36 -0.13 11.19
CA TRP A 173 -0.02 0.32 11.43
C TRP A 173 -0.50 1.35 10.40
N PHE A 174 0.43 2.00 9.70
CA PHE A 174 0.14 2.87 8.56
C PHE A 174 -0.26 2.14 7.28
N ALA A 175 0.23 0.92 7.03
CA ALA A 175 -0.22 0.13 5.89
C ALA A 175 -1.69 -0.27 6.04
N ALA A 176 -2.12 -0.59 7.27
CA ALA A 176 -3.54 -0.79 7.59
C ALA A 176 -4.37 0.48 7.39
N SER A 177 -3.77 1.66 7.63
CA SER A 177 -4.36 2.97 7.33
C SER A 177 -4.24 3.41 5.85
N ARG A 178 -3.71 2.53 4.99
CA ARG A 178 -3.57 2.72 3.52
C ARG A 178 -2.81 3.99 3.12
N VAL A 179 -1.80 4.36 3.89
CA VAL A 179 -0.98 5.57 3.66
C VAL A 179 0.26 5.24 2.80
N THR A 180 0.72 6.21 2.03
CA THR A 180 1.74 6.03 0.97
C THR A 180 3.17 6.00 1.50
N TYR A 181 3.39 6.61 2.67
CA TYR A 181 4.70 6.64 3.30
C TYR A 181 4.92 5.38 4.13
N THR A 182 5.50 4.38 3.49
CA THR A 182 5.74 3.05 4.05
C THR A 182 7.19 2.64 3.86
N ALA A 183 7.67 1.68 4.64
CA ALA A 183 9.00 1.12 4.43
C ALA A 183 9.15 0.48 3.03
N PRO A 184 10.35 0.45 2.42
CA PRO A 184 10.55 0.12 1.00
C PRO A 184 10.00 -1.23 0.57
N GLN A 185 9.95 -2.20 1.48
CA GLN A 185 9.41 -3.54 1.23
C GLN A 185 7.89 -3.55 0.95
N TRP A 186 7.19 -2.45 1.26
CA TRP A 186 5.75 -2.29 1.03
C TRP A 186 5.45 -1.42 -0.20
N GLY A 187 6.46 -0.99 -0.95
CA GLY A 187 6.32 -0.15 -2.13
C GLY A 187 7.22 1.08 -2.05
N LYS A 188 7.59 1.60 -3.22
CA LYS A 188 8.43 2.79 -3.35
C LYS A 188 7.67 4.03 -2.92
N ASN A 189 8.33 4.85 -2.11
CA ASN A 189 7.77 6.12 -1.70
C ASN A 189 7.52 7.03 -2.93
N PRO A 190 6.30 7.58 -3.14
CA PRO A 190 6.04 8.51 -4.23
C PRO A 190 6.75 9.87 -4.05
N PHE A 191 7.24 10.20 -2.85
CA PHE A 191 8.05 11.42 -2.67
C PHE A 191 9.34 11.33 -3.48
N ARG A 192 9.47 12.23 -4.45
CA ARG A 192 10.68 12.45 -5.25
C ARG A 192 11.70 13.36 -4.53
N SER A 193 11.64 13.41 -3.20
CA SER A 193 12.49 14.28 -2.36
C SER A 193 13.18 13.47 -1.27
N ASP A 194 14.37 13.90 -0.86
CA ASP A 194 15.23 13.28 0.17
C ASP A 194 14.64 13.29 1.60
N GLY A 195 13.33 13.54 1.73
CA GLY A 195 12.59 13.60 2.97
C GLY A 195 11.25 14.33 2.80
N ASN A 196 10.46 14.33 3.88
CA ASN A 196 9.09 14.88 3.87
C ASN A 196 9.01 16.34 4.34
N ALA A 197 9.81 16.66 5.36
CA ALA A 197 9.95 17.98 5.97
C ALA A 197 11.36 18.13 6.55
N HIS A 198 11.77 19.35 6.89
CA HIS A 198 13.10 19.64 7.47
C HIS A 198 14.29 19.18 6.60
N THR A 199 14.09 19.10 5.27
CA THR A 199 15.09 18.58 4.31
C THR A 199 16.21 19.56 3.98
N PHE A 200 16.09 20.83 4.37
CA PHE A 200 17.07 21.86 4.04
C PHE A 200 18.48 21.58 4.55
N PHE A 201 18.62 20.94 5.71
CA PHE A 201 19.92 20.51 6.22
C PHE A 201 20.49 19.28 5.49
N MET A 202 19.69 18.57 4.69
CA MET A 202 20.17 17.54 3.76
C MET A 202 20.79 18.20 2.51
N ASP A 203 20.24 19.33 2.09
CA ASP A 203 20.72 20.08 0.92
C ASP A 203 21.96 20.91 1.23
N ALA A 204 21.99 21.56 2.40
CA ALA A 204 23.11 22.31 2.92
C ALA A 204 23.47 21.84 4.36
N PRO A 205 24.15 20.69 4.51
CA PRO A 205 24.56 20.20 5.81
C PRO A 205 25.56 21.15 6.49
N ALA A 206 25.28 21.51 7.74
CA ALA A 206 26.17 22.37 8.54
C ALA A 206 27.59 21.80 8.68
N ALA A 207 27.71 20.48 8.83
CA ALA A 207 28.98 19.78 8.89
C ALA A 207 29.86 20.00 7.64
N VAL A 208 29.25 20.33 6.50
CA VAL A 208 29.93 20.56 5.23
C VAL A 208 30.14 22.06 4.98
N HIS A 209 29.11 22.88 5.16
CA HIS A 209 29.14 24.27 4.68
C HIS A 209 29.30 25.33 5.77
N PHE A 210 29.10 25.02 7.06
CA PHE A 210 29.07 26.07 8.10
C PHE A 210 30.39 26.81 8.26
N LYS A 211 31.52 26.11 8.11
CA LYS A 211 32.86 26.70 8.24
C LYS A 211 33.09 27.82 7.22
N ASP A 212 32.72 27.57 5.97
CA ASP A 212 33.00 28.49 4.85
C ASP A 212 31.83 29.44 4.56
N HIS A 213 30.63 29.07 5.00
CA HIS A 213 29.39 29.82 4.78
C HIS A 213 28.57 29.96 6.08
N PRO A 214 29.11 30.56 7.15
CA PRO A 214 28.38 30.70 8.41
C PRO A 214 27.09 31.54 8.26
N ASN A 215 27.09 32.49 7.31
CA ASN A 215 25.96 33.35 6.96
C ASN A 215 24.80 32.63 6.24
N TRP A 216 24.95 31.33 5.93
CA TRP A 216 23.86 30.48 5.44
C TRP A 216 22.97 29.98 6.57
N TYR A 217 23.38 30.12 7.83
CA TYR A 217 22.71 29.54 9.00
C TYR A 217 22.11 30.63 9.88
N SER A 218 21.52 30.25 11.02
CA SER A 218 20.87 31.21 11.90
C SER A 218 21.86 32.20 12.50
N TYR A 219 21.41 33.44 12.69
CA TYR A 219 22.16 34.47 13.39
C TYR A 219 21.54 34.71 14.76
N HIS A 220 22.32 34.61 15.82
CA HIS A 220 21.87 34.98 17.15
C HIS A 220 22.05 36.49 17.39
N ASN A 221 21.18 37.06 18.23
CA ASN A 221 21.24 38.47 18.60
C ASN A 221 22.54 38.88 19.31
N ASN A 222 23.36 37.92 19.77
CA ASN A 222 24.69 38.15 20.32
C ASN A 222 25.79 38.29 19.26
N GLY A 223 25.42 38.31 17.97
CA GLY A 223 26.34 38.51 16.87
C GLY A 223 26.97 37.23 16.30
N VAL A 224 26.51 36.04 16.74
CA VAL A 224 27.15 34.75 16.41
C VAL A 224 26.26 33.91 15.49
N TRP A 225 26.85 33.37 14.42
CA TRP A 225 26.19 32.38 13.56
C TRP A 225 26.07 31.02 14.25
N PHE A 226 24.97 30.31 14.01
CA PHE A 226 24.62 29.09 14.72
C PHE A 226 23.87 28.10 13.84
N HIS A 227 24.19 26.81 14.01
CA HIS A 227 23.70 25.75 13.13
C HIS A 227 23.12 24.51 13.84
N LYS A 228 23.25 24.36 15.17
CA LYS A 228 22.93 23.08 15.85
C LYS A 228 21.42 22.83 16.00
N THR A 229 20.64 23.87 16.22
CA THR A 229 19.16 23.83 16.31
C THR A 229 18.52 25.01 15.56
N GLY A 230 19.29 25.66 14.68
CA GLY A 230 18.87 26.84 13.94
C GLY A 230 18.12 26.49 12.64
N GLN A 231 17.58 27.52 12.00
CA GLN A 231 17.13 27.49 10.61
C GLN A 231 18.21 28.01 9.67
N LEU A 232 18.04 27.73 8.38
CA LEU A 232 18.83 28.35 7.33
C LEU A 232 18.43 29.83 7.15
N ASN A 233 19.38 30.65 6.68
CA ASN A 233 19.15 32.05 6.36
C ASN A 233 18.55 32.21 4.95
N TYR A 234 17.22 32.28 4.88
CA TYR A 234 16.47 32.42 3.63
C TYR A 234 16.65 33.77 2.91
N HIS A 235 17.38 34.72 3.49
CA HIS A 235 17.74 35.98 2.82
C HIS A 235 19.11 35.91 2.14
N ASN A 236 19.84 34.80 2.29
CA ASN A 236 21.17 34.65 1.70
C ASN A 236 21.07 34.18 0.23
N PRO A 237 21.42 35.02 -0.77
CA PRO A 237 21.28 34.67 -2.18
C PRO A 237 22.18 33.50 -2.60
N ASP A 238 23.36 33.35 -1.99
CA ASP A 238 24.29 32.26 -2.30
C ASP A 238 23.72 30.90 -1.84
N LEU A 239 23.12 30.87 -0.66
CA LEU A 239 22.43 29.68 -0.16
C LEU A 239 21.26 29.28 -1.06
N ILE A 240 20.43 30.24 -1.44
CA ILE A 240 19.29 30.00 -2.35
C ILE A 240 19.79 29.41 -3.66
N LYS A 241 20.86 29.98 -4.23
CA LYS A 241 21.47 29.48 -5.47
C LYS A 241 21.98 28.05 -5.31
N HIS A 242 22.69 27.74 -4.22
CA HIS A 242 23.21 26.39 -3.92
C HIS A 242 22.09 25.35 -3.85
N VAL A 243 21.09 25.60 -2.99
CA VAL A 243 19.95 24.66 -2.80
C VAL A 243 19.17 24.50 -4.10
N ARG A 244 18.94 25.59 -4.85
CA ARG A 244 18.24 25.54 -6.14
C ARG A 244 18.97 24.68 -7.16
N CYS A 245 20.27 24.89 -7.35
CA CYS A 245 21.05 24.09 -8.30
C CYS A 245 21.02 22.61 -7.93
N LYS A 246 21.28 22.29 -6.66
CA LYS A 246 21.26 20.91 -6.16
C LYS A 246 19.89 20.24 -6.37
N LYS A 247 18.79 20.94 -6.11
CA LYS A 247 17.44 20.41 -6.36
C LYS A 247 17.14 20.22 -7.83
N LEU A 248 17.48 21.19 -8.70
CA LEU A 248 17.24 21.07 -10.14
C LEU A 248 18.04 19.91 -10.75
N ASP A 249 19.25 19.65 -10.28
CA ASP A 249 20.05 18.51 -10.74
C ASP A 249 19.45 17.17 -10.31
N ALA A 250 18.78 17.10 -9.16
CA ALA A 250 18.09 15.88 -8.70
C ALA A 250 16.82 15.54 -9.51
N PHE A 251 16.30 16.47 -10.31
CA PHE A 251 15.13 16.25 -11.19
C PHE A 251 15.49 15.95 -12.65
N LYS A 252 16.78 15.96 -13.01
CA LYS A 252 17.28 15.54 -14.33
C LYS A 252 17.44 14.03 -14.38
#